data_AF-A0A967WHM8-F1
#
_entry.id   AF-A0A967WHM8-F1
#
_cell.length_a   1.000
_cell.length_b   1.000
_cell.length_c   1.000
_cell.angle_alpha   90.00
_cell.angle_beta   90.00
_cell.angle_gamma   90.00
#
_symmetry.space_group_name_H-M   'P 1'
#
loop_
_entity.id
_entity.type
_entity.pdbx_description
1 polymer ?
#
loop_
_entity_poly.entity_id
_entity_poly.type
_entity_poly.pdbx_seq_one_letter_code
_entity_poly.pdbx_strand_id
1 'polypeptide(L)'
;MHLISFGDPTESRGTPLDDLCRSVQVFPPPERSMLQRVQGLAFTRLPDMAQRLPSASFQAALDATLEREELDVVEVEGIELAQYLFQVAE
;
A
#
# COMPACT_ATOMS: atom_id res chain seq x y z
N MET A 1 6.87 -10.87 -11.29
CA MET A 1 6.61 -10.13 -10.04
C MET A 1 5.79 -8.90 -10.36
N HIS A 2 4.75 -8.62 -9.57
CA HIS A 2 4.02 -7.36 -9.61
C HIS A 2 4.39 -6.60 -8.33
N LEU A 3 4.78 -5.33 -8.46
CA LEU A 3 5.12 -4.47 -7.33
C LEU A 3 4.09 -3.35 -7.21
N ILE A 4 3.53 -3.19 -6.02
CA ILE A 4 2.63 -2.09 -5.66
C ILE A 4 3.21 -1.46 -4.39
N SER A 5 3.48 -0.16 -4.41
CA SER A 5 4.15 0.52 -3.29
C SER A 5 3.68 1.97 -3.12
N PHE A 6 3.99 2.55 -1.97
CA PHE A 6 3.88 3.99 -1.76
C PHE A 6 5.22 4.68 -2.02
N GLY A 7 5.18 5.85 -2.64
CA GLY A 7 6.36 6.63 -2.97
C GLY A 7 6.04 7.77 -3.93
N ASP A 8 7.07 8.40 -4.49
CA ASP A 8 6.90 9.39 -5.56
C ASP A 8 6.81 8.67 -6.93
N PRO A 9 5.68 8.77 -7.66
CA PRO A 9 5.53 8.10 -8.96
C PRO A 9 6.44 8.64 -10.07
N THR A 10 7.04 9.82 -9.87
CA THR A 10 8.00 10.42 -10.82
C THR A 10 9.40 9.87 -10.62
N GLU A 11 9.81 9.64 -9.37
CA GLU A 11 11.11 9.04 -9.01
C GLU A 11 11.13 7.53 -9.20
N SER A 12 9.96 6.88 -9.27
CA SER A 12 9.87 5.42 -9.43
C SER A 12 10.13 4.92 -10.85
N ARG A 13 10.41 5.79 -11.83
CA ARG A 13 10.59 5.46 -13.25
C ARG A 13 12.06 5.44 -13.64
N GLY A 14 12.41 4.64 -14.64
CA GLY A 14 13.78 4.51 -15.13
C GLY A 14 14.68 3.81 -14.13
N THR A 15 14.11 2.98 -13.26
CA THR A 15 14.84 2.23 -12.24
C THR A 15 15.01 0.78 -12.71
N PRO A 16 15.96 0.01 -12.18
CA PRO A 16 16.07 -1.41 -12.51
C PRO A 16 14.80 -2.23 -12.25
N LEU A 17 13.87 -1.72 -11.43
CA LEU A 17 12.59 -2.38 -11.18
C LEU A 17 11.70 -2.46 -12.41
N ASP A 18 11.85 -1.53 -13.36
CA ASP A 18 11.08 -1.54 -14.61
C ASP A 18 11.41 -2.77 -15.48
N ASP A 19 12.64 -3.29 -15.39
CA ASP A 19 13.08 -4.49 -16.10
C ASP A 19 12.82 -5.79 -15.31
N LEU A 20 12.81 -5.70 -13.97
CA LEU A 20 12.65 -6.85 -13.07
C LEU A 20 11.18 -7.19 -12.78
N CYS A 21 10.30 -6.19 -12.77
CA CYS A 21 8.88 -6.36 -12.46
C CYS A 21 8.03 -6.32 -13.73
N ARG A 22 7.00 -7.18 -13.79
CA ARG A 22 5.99 -7.13 -14.87
C ARG A 22 5.16 -5.85 -14.79
N SER A 23 4.94 -5.35 -13.58
CA SER A 23 4.31 -4.05 -13.35
C SER A 23 4.86 -3.42 -12.08
N VAL A 24 5.07 -2.11 -12.12
CA VAL A 24 5.39 -1.27 -10.96
C VAL A 24 4.30 -0.21 -10.84
N GLN A 25 3.55 -0.24 -9.75
CA GLN A 25 2.51 0.72 -9.44
C GLN A 25 2.90 1.48 -8.17
N VAL A 26 3.15 2.78 -8.29
CA VAL A 26 3.54 3.63 -7.16
C VAL A 26 2.48 4.69 -6.91
N PHE A 27 2.02 4.77 -5.67
CA PHE A 27 1.02 5.73 -5.22
C PHE A 27 1.64 6.71 -4.23
N PRO A 28 1.29 8.00 -4.26
CA PRO A 28 1.69 8.91 -3.18
C PRO A 28 1.10 8.42 -1.85
N PRO A 29 1.85 8.48 -0.74
CA PRO A 29 1.32 8.13 0.56
C PRO A 29 0.19 9.12 0.97
N PRO A 30 -0.83 8.66 1.71
CA PRO A 30 -1.87 9.55 2.21
C PRO A 30 -1.30 10.64 3.13
N GLU A 31 -1.72 11.88 2.91
CA GLU A 31 -1.37 12.98 3.81
C GLU A 31 -2.32 13.01 5.02
N ARG A 32 -1.75 13.29 6.19
CA ARG A 32 -2.51 13.41 7.45
C ARG A 32 -2.15 14.71 8.15
N SER A 33 -3.17 15.50 8.44
CA SER A 33 -3.05 16.69 9.27
C SER A 33 -2.78 16.32 10.74
N MET A 34 -2.23 17.28 11.49
CA MET A 34 -2.07 17.14 12.95
C MET A 34 -3.40 16.84 13.66
N LEU A 35 -4.49 17.45 13.21
CA LEU A 35 -5.81 17.23 13.80
C LEU A 35 -6.27 15.78 13.60
N GLN A 36 -6.13 15.24 12.39
CA GLN A 36 -6.47 13.84 12.11
C GLN A 36 -5.65 12.86 12.95
N ARG A 37 -4.36 13.16 13.18
CA ARG A 37 -3.50 12.35 14.06
C ARG A 37 -4.00 12.36 15.50
N VAL A 38 -4.34 13.53 16.04
CA VAL A 38 -4.87 13.66 17.41
C VAL A 38 -6.22 12.96 17.54
N GLN A 39 -7.10 13.12 16.56
CA GLN A 39 -8.38 12.40 16.51
C GLN A 39 -8.17 10.88 16.47
N GLY A 40 -7.25 10.41 15.64
CA GLY A 40 -6.85 9.00 15.60
C GLY A 40 -6.45 8.50 16.98
N LEU A 41 -5.49 9.16 17.63
CA LEU A 41 -5.03 8.80 18.97
C LEU A 41 -6.15 8.78 20.02
N ALA A 42 -7.12 9.71 19.93
CA ALA A 42 -8.20 9.83 20.91
C ALA A 42 -9.38 8.86 20.66
N PHE A 43 -9.65 8.50 19.40
CA PHE A 43 -10.90 7.85 19.01
C PHE A 43 -10.76 6.49 18.35
N THR A 44 -9.55 6.01 18.05
CA THR A 44 -9.35 4.64 17.55
C THR A 44 -8.66 3.73 18.57
N ARG A 45 -8.88 2.43 18.41
CA ARG A 45 -8.15 1.37 19.14
C ARG A 45 -6.96 0.83 18.35
N LEU A 46 -6.81 1.28 17.11
CA LEU A 46 -5.71 0.86 16.25
C LEU A 46 -4.42 1.62 16.58
N PRO A 47 -3.24 1.01 16.39
CA PRO A 47 -1.98 1.73 16.49
C PRO A 47 -1.92 2.86 15.45
N ASP A 48 -1.10 3.91 15.70
CA ASP A 48 -0.89 4.99 14.72
C ASP A 48 -0.44 4.44 13.35
N MET A 49 0.32 3.34 13.33
CA MET A 49 0.84 2.74 12.09
C MET A 49 -0.28 2.30 11.14
N ALA A 50 -1.32 1.65 11.67
CA ALA A 50 -2.46 1.19 10.89
C ALA A 50 -3.24 2.36 10.24
N GLN A 51 -3.07 3.57 10.76
CA GLN A 51 -3.75 4.76 10.28
C GLN A 51 -2.90 5.57 9.29
N ARG A 52 -1.66 5.17 8.98
CA ARG A 52 -0.72 5.94 8.14
C ARG A 52 -0.98 5.77 6.65
N LEU A 53 -1.15 4.52 6.21
CA LEU A 53 -1.25 4.16 4.80
C LEU A 53 -2.63 3.67 4.29
N PRO A 54 -3.79 3.86 4.96
CA PRO A 54 -5.08 3.58 4.31
C PRO A 54 -5.26 4.40 3.03
N SER A 55 -5.44 3.72 1.91
CA SER A 55 -5.60 4.35 0.59
C SER A 55 -6.53 3.51 -0.29
N ALA A 56 -7.65 4.12 -0.69
CA ALA A 56 -8.62 3.47 -1.58
C ALA A 56 -8.03 3.17 -2.96
N SER A 57 -7.11 4.00 -3.47
CA SER A 57 -6.47 3.77 -4.77
C SER A 57 -5.47 2.62 -4.71
N PHE A 58 -4.72 2.51 -3.61
CA PHE A 58 -3.80 1.38 -3.39
C PHE A 58 -4.59 0.07 -3.27
N GLN A 59 -5.67 0.08 -2.47
CA GLN A 59 -6.56 -1.06 -2.30
C GLN A 59 -7.14 -1.54 -3.64
N ALA A 60 -7.72 -0.63 -4.43
CA ALA A 60 -8.28 -0.97 -5.73
C ALA A 60 -7.24 -1.55 -6.70
N ALA A 61 -6.00 -1.04 -6.67
CA ALA A 61 -4.92 -1.56 -7.51
C ALA A 61 -4.45 -2.96 -7.08
N LEU A 62 -4.42 -3.22 -5.77
CA LEU A 62 -4.15 -4.54 -5.21
C LEU A 62 -5.25 -5.53 -5.63
N ASP A 63 -6.51 -5.19 -5.42
CA ASP A 63 -7.67 -6.02 -5.77
C ASP A 63 -7.67 -6.34 -7.27
N ALA A 64 -7.52 -5.33 -8.13
CA ALA A 64 -7.46 -5.51 -9.58
C ALA A 64 -6.25 -6.34 -10.04
N THR A 65 -5.17 -6.42 -9.25
CA THR A 65 -4.01 -7.26 -9.57
C THR A 65 -4.26 -8.70 -9.13
N LEU A 66 -4.83 -8.92 -7.93
CA LEU A 66 -5.17 -10.24 -7.42
C LEU A 66 -6.29 -10.91 -8.23
N GLU A 67 -7.25 -10.15 -8.73
CA GLU A 67 -8.32 -10.68 -9.60
C GLU A 67 -7.82 -11.08 -10.99
N ARG A 68 -6.78 -10.41 -11.50
CA ARG A 68 -6.27 -10.63 -12.87
C ARG A 68 -5.17 -11.69 -12.93
N GLU A 69 -4.36 -11.81 -11.89
CA GLU A 69 -3.17 -12.66 -11.89
C GLU A 69 -3.35 -13.82 -10.90
N GLU A 70 -3.03 -15.05 -11.32
CA GLU A 70 -2.93 -16.19 -10.41
C GLU A 70 -1.57 -16.12 -9.69
N LEU A 71 -1.55 -15.56 -8.48
CA LEU A 71 -0.35 -15.40 -7.66
C LEU A 71 -0.25 -16.51 -6.61
N ASP A 72 0.83 -17.29 -6.65
CA ASP A 72 1.10 -18.31 -5.62
C ASP A 72 1.52 -17.71 -4.27
N VAL A 73 2.11 -16.52 -4.29
CA VAL A 73 2.65 -15.82 -3.12
C VAL A 73 2.37 -14.32 -3.21
N VAL A 74 1.89 -13.76 -2.11
CA VAL A 74 1.80 -12.31 -1.90
C VAL A 74 2.65 -11.95 -0.70
N GLU A 75 3.65 -11.10 -0.92
CA GLU A 75 4.50 -10.55 0.13
C GLU A 75 4.03 -9.14 0.49
N VAL A 76 3.87 -8.87 1.78
CA VAL A 76 3.53 -7.54 2.30
C VAL A 76 4.63 -7.13 3.27
N GLU A 77 5.39 -6.10 2.91
CA GLU A 77 6.51 -5.59 3.68
C GLU A 77 6.14 -4.29 4.43
N GLY A 78 6.56 -4.17 5.69
CA GLY A 78 6.30 -3.00 6.52
C GLY A 78 5.00 -3.09 7.34
N ILE A 79 5.07 -2.66 8.60
CA ILE A 79 3.95 -2.79 9.55
C ILE A 79 2.77 -1.87 9.21
N GLU A 80 3.00 -0.74 8.54
CA GLU A 80 1.95 0.15 8.06
C GLU A 80 1.08 -0.47 6.96
N LEU A 81 1.60 -1.44 6.20
CA LEU A 81 0.87 -2.17 5.16
C LEU A 81 0.10 -3.39 5.68
N ALA A 82 0.19 -3.73 6.97
CA ALA A 82 -0.46 -4.90 7.54
C ALA A 82 -1.97 -4.98 7.24
N GLN A 83 -2.66 -3.84 7.11
CA GLN A 83 -4.07 -3.78 6.72
C GLN A 83 -4.36 -4.48 5.38
N TYR A 84 -3.44 -4.36 4.42
CA TYR A 84 -3.55 -4.99 3.10
C TYR A 84 -3.21 -6.48 3.17
N LEU A 85 -2.29 -6.89 4.05
CA LEU A 85 -2.03 -8.31 4.30
C LEU A 85 -3.30 -9.03 4.80
N PHE A 86 -4.00 -8.42 5.77
CA PHE A 86 -5.24 -9.00 6.29
C PHE A 86 -6.32 -9.10 5.22
N GLN A 87 -6.42 -8.11 4.34
CA GLN A 87 -7.34 -8.14 3.20
C GLN A 87 -7.04 -9.29 2.23
N VAL A 88 -5.77 -9.56 1.91
CA VAL A 88 -5.38 -10.68 1.03
C VAL A 88 -5.63 -12.05 1.68
N ALA A 89 -5.62 -12.11 3.01
CA ALA A 89 -5.79 -13.35 3.75
C ALA A 89 -7.26 -13.74 4.03
N GLU A 90 -8.22 -12.87 3.73
CA GLU A 90 -9.67 -13.13 3.82
C GLU A 90 -10.20 -13.89 2.59
#